data_AF-A0A394DFM2-F1
#
_entry.id   AF-A0A394DFM2-F1
#
_cell.length_a   1.000
_cell.length_b   1.000
_cell.length_c   1.000
_cell.angle_alpha   90.00
_cell.angle_beta   90.00
_cell.angle_gamma   90.00
#
_symmetry.space_group_name_H-M   'P 1'
#
loop_
_entity.id
_entity.type
_entity.pdbx_description
1 polymer ?
#
loop_
_entity_poly.entity_id
_entity_poly.type
_entity_poly.pdbx_seq_one_letter_code
_entity_poly.pdbx_strand_id
1 'polypeptide(L)'
;MDRHIELSYSGYEAFKVLAKNYLDVESHSLFPIIEKLLGETHMTLADVAENLTPKSNHEDSESCFQSLIKSLEEPKKKEEEMKKWNEQLA
;
A
#
# COMPACT_ATOMS: atom_id res chain seq x y z
N MET A 1 -24.35 21.24 8.54
CA MET A 1 -23.31 20.89 9.54
C MET A 1 -22.66 19.61 9.04
N ASP A 2 -21.75 19.73 8.07
CA ASP A 2 -20.96 18.59 7.58
C ASP A 2 -19.87 18.32 8.60
N ARG A 3 -20.10 17.35 9.48
CA ARG A 3 -19.06 16.82 10.35
C ARG A 3 -18.19 15.92 9.47
N HIS A 4 -17.22 16.52 8.79
CA HIS A 4 -16.09 15.78 8.24
C HIS A 4 -15.30 15.26 9.44
N ILE A 5 -15.70 14.10 9.95
CA ILE A 5 -14.87 13.33 10.85
C ILE A 5 -13.77 12.78 9.95
N GLU A 6 -12.69 13.55 9.78
CA GLU A 6 -11.40 13.00 9.40
C GLU A 6 -10.98 12.08 10.56
N LEU A 7 -11.49 10.85 10.55
CA LEU A 7 -10.78 9.74 11.17
C LEU A 7 -9.46 9.65 10.40
N SER A 8 -8.46 10.41 10.84
CA SER A 8 -7.10 10.36 10.34
C SER A 8 -6.47 9.04 10.81
N TYR A 9 -7.08 7.93 10.39
CA TYR A 9 -6.40 6.65 10.33
C TYR A 9 -5.32 6.87 9.28
N SER A 10 -4.07 6.97 9.74
CA SER A 10 -2.95 6.94 8.80
C SER A 10 -3.11 5.66 7.97
N GLY A 11 -2.78 5.72 6.67
CA GLY A 11 -2.92 4.56 5.78
C GLY A 11 -2.26 3.31 6.36
N TYR A 12 -1.21 3.48 7.16
CA TYR A 12 -0.53 2.42 7.88
C TYR A 12 -1.33 1.79 9.03
N GLU A 13 -1.98 2.58 9.90
CA GLU A 13 -2.83 2.02 10.96
C GLU A 13 -3.97 1.19 10.36
N ALA A 14 -4.53 1.65 9.24
CA ALA A 14 -5.62 0.93 8.57
C ALA A 14 -5.09 -0.36 7.93
N PHE A 15 -3.93 -0.29 7.28
CA PHE A 15 -3.21 -1.47 6.79
C PHE A 15 -3.00 -2.52 7.90
N LYS A 16 -2.57 -2.14 9.10
CA LYS A 16 -2.35 -3.11 10.20
C LYS A 16 -3.65 -3.81 10.60
N VAL A 17 -4.76 -3.09 10.67
CA VAL A 17 -6.08 -3.66 10.94
C VAL A 17 -6.46 -4.66 9.84
N LEU A 18 -6.23 -4.32 8.58
CA LEU A 18 -6.50 -5.22 7.45
C LEU A 18 -5.58 -6.45 7.47
N ALA A 19 -4.28 -6.28 7.70
CA ALA A 19 -3.33 -7.39 7.77
C ALA A 19 -3.70 -8.40 8.87
N LYS A 20 -4.13 -7.91 10.03
CA LYS A 20 -4.67 -8.75 11.09
C LYS A 20 -5.98 -9.43 10.68
N ASN A 21 -6.91 -8.71 10.08
CA ASN A 21 -8.24 -9.24 9.76
C ASN A 21 -8.23 -10.27 8.62
N TYR A 22 -7.41 -10.07 7.59
CA TYR A 22 -7.39 -10.93 6.40
C TYR A 22 -6.34 -12.04 6.47
N LEU A 23 -5.22 -11.78 7.13
CA LEU A 23 -4.05 -12.65 7.09
C LEU A 23 -3.63 -13.17 8.48
N ASP A 24 -4.30 -12.71 9.55
CA ASP A 24 -3.94 -13.01 10.95
C ASP A 24 -2.47 -12.65 11.29
N VAL A 25 -1.96 -11.57 10.68
CA VAL A 25 -0.59 -11.08 10.88
C VAL A 25 -0.59 -9.75 11.63
N GLU A 26 0.03 -9.73 12.80
CA GLU A 26 0.22 -8.51 13.59
C GLU A 26 1.58 -7.82 13.34
N SER A 27 2.58 -8.56 12.86
CA SER A 27 3.91 -8.04 12.57
C SER A 27 4.57 -8.79 11.44
N HIS A 28 5.27 -8.07 10.56
CA HIS A 28 6.01 -8.65 9.46
C HIS A 28 7.25 -7.80 9.13
N SER A 29 8.31 -8.44 8.62
CA SER A 29 9.54 -7.75 8.21
C SER A 29 9.31 -6.68 7.13
N LEU A 30 8.23 -6.84 6.34
CA LEU A 30 7.82 -5.92 5.28
C LEU A 30 6.99 -4.72 5.76
N PHE A 31 6.49 -4.71 7.00
CA PHE A 31 5.64 -3.62 7.50
C PHE A 31 6.33 -2.24 7.43
N PRO A 32 7.61 -2.08 7.83
CA PRO A 32 8.30 -0.79 7.70
C PRO A 32 8.41 -0.30 6.26
N ILE A 33 8.53 -1.23 5.30
CA ILE A 33 8.58 -0.90 3.87
C ILE A 33 7.21 -0.41 3.41
N ILE A 34 6.14 -1.13 3.78
CA ILE A 34 4.77 -0.77 3.45
C ILE A 34 4.37 0.56 4.10
N GLU A 35 4.75 0.81 5.35
CA GLU A 35 4.52 2.08 6.06
C GLU A 35 5.13 3.26 5.29
N LYS A 36 6.41 3.14 4.92
CA LYS A 36 7.09 4.17 4.14
C LYS A 36 6.41 4.40 2.79
N LEU A 37 6.05 3.32 2.10
CA LEU A 37 5.43 3.40 0.77
C LEU A 37 4.01 3.99 0.84
N LEU A 38 3.20 3.63 1.83
CA LEU A 38 1.87 4.19 2.06
C LEU A 38 1.91 5.67 2.46
N GLY A 39 2.98 6.13 3.11
CA GLY A 39 3.18 7.55 3.40
C GLY A 39 3.51 8.39 2.16
N GLU A 40 4.06 7.77 1.12
CA GLU A 40 4.49 8.43 -0.12
C GLU A 40 3.47 8.28 -1.27
N THR A 41 2.48 7.39 -1.13
CA THR A 41 1.50 7.07 -2.18
C THR A 41 0.07 7.32 -1.69
N HIS A 42 -0.74 8.00 -2.51
CA HIS A 42 -2.18 8.15 -2.27
C HIS A 42 -2.94 6.89 -2.70
N MET A 43 -2.79 5.80 -1.95
CA MET A 43 -3.55 4.56 -2.14
C MET A 43 -4.80 4.56 -1.24
N THR A 44 -5.94 4.10 -1.74
CA THR A 44 -7.17 4.04 -0.93
C THR A 44 -7.20 2.79 -0.06
N LEU A 45 -8.00 2.81 1.01
CA LEU A 45 -8.18 1.62 1.88
C LEU A 45 -8.72 0.41 1.11
N ALA A 46 -9.54 0.63 0.07
CA ALA A 46 -10.07 -0.43 -0.77
C ALA A 46 -8.96 -1.10 -1.59
N ASP A 47 -8.06 -0.30 -2.18
CA ASP A 47 -6.92 -0.82 -2.95
C ASP A 47 -5.95 -1.61 -2.04
N VAL A 48 -5.73 -1.13 -0.81
CA VAL A 48 -4.91 -1.86 0.18
C VAL A 48 -5.58 -3.19 0.53
N ALA A 49 -6.89 -3.20 0.80
CA ALA A 49 -7.63 -4.42 1.13
C ALA A 49 -7.64 -5.43 -0.03
N GLU A 50 -7.75 -4.96 -1.28
CA GLU A 50 -7.69 -5.82 -2.47
C GLU A 50 -6.34 -6.55 -2.56
N ASN A 51 -5.24 -5.86 -2.29
CA ASN A 51 -3.90 -6.45 -2.31
C ASN A 51 -3.63 -7.39 -1.12
N LEU A 52 -4.36 -7.22 -0.01
CA LEU A 52 -4.27 -8.07 1.17
C LEU A 52 -5.20 -9.28 1.14
N THR A 53 -6.11 -9.34 0.17
CA THR A 53 -7.01 -10.49 0.01
C THR A 53 -6.29 -11.59 -0.75
N PRO A 54 -6.07 -12.78 -0.15
CA PRO A 54 -5.47 -13.90 -0.86
C PRO A 54 -6.30 -14.27 -2.07
N LYS A 55 -5.68 -14.33 -3.24
CA LYS A 55 -6.33 -14.68 -4.52
C LYS A 55 -6.48 -16.18 -4.69
N SER A 56 -5.77 -16.97 -3.88
CA SER A 56 -5.89 -18.42 -3.84
C SER A 56 -5.59 -18.97 -2.44
N ASN A 57 -5.99 -20.21 -2.18
CA ASN A 57 -5.72 -20.91 -0.91
C ASN A 57 -4.23 -21.23 -0.69
N HIS A 58 -3.38 -20.96 -1.68
CA HIS A 58 -1.93 -21.19 -1.62
C HIS A 58 -1.12 -19.91 -1.42
N GLU A 59 -1.77 -18.73 -1.48
CA GLU A 59 -1.11 -17.47 -1.20
C GLU A 59 -0.98 -17.27 0.30
N ASP A 60 0.25 -17.02 0.74
CA ASP A 60 0.57 -16.66 2.11
C ASP A 60 0.58 -15.13 2.29
N SER A 61 0.72 -14.69 3.53
CA SER A 61 0.78 -13.27 3.86
C SER A 61 1.95 -12.55 3.18
N GLU A 62 3.09 -13.22 3.02
CA GLU A 62 4.25 -12.72 2.28
C GLU A 62 3.88 -12.35 0.84
N SER A 63 3.21 -13.25 0.11
CA SER A 63 2.79 -13.01 -1.28
C SER A 63 1.80 -11.84 -1.41
N CYS A 64 0.89 -11.67 -0.45
CA CYS A 64 -0.04 -10.55 -0.38
C CYS A 64 0.72 -9.22 -0.15
N PHE A 65 1.64 -9.19 0.82
CA PHE A 65 2.46 -8.01 1.10
C PHE A 65 3.37 -7.62 -0.06
N GLN A 66 3.97 -8.60 -0.75
CA GLN A 66 4.78 -8.35 -1.94
C GLN A 66 3.95 -7.76 -3.08
N SER A 67 2.69 -8.20 -3.23
CA SER A 67 1.77 -7.65 -4.23
C SER A 67 1.43 -6.19 -3.91
N LEU A 68 1.11 -5.88 -2.64
CA LEU A 68 0.90 -4.51 -2.18
C LEU A 68 2.10 -3.61 -2.45
N ILE A 69 3.32 -4.07 -2.12
CA ILE A 69 4.55 -3.31 -2.37
C ILE A 69 4.71 -2.99 -3.86
N LYS A 70 4.49 -3.96 -4.74
CA LYS A 70 4.58 -3.73 -6.19
C LYS A 70 3.59 -2.66 -6.64
N SER A 71 2.33 -2.73 -6.21
CA SER A 71 1.31 -1.73 -6.53
C SER A 71 1.66 -0.34 -5.99
N LEU A 72 2.37 -0.25 -4.86
CA LEU A 72 2.83 1.02 -4.29
C LEU A 72 4.08 1.59 -5.01
N GLU A 73 4.90 0.76 -5.64
CA GLU A 73 6.10 1.19 -6.37
C GLU A 73 5.84 1.59 -7.83
N GLU A 74 4.85 0.97 -8.49
CA GLU A 74 4.48 1.28 -9.86
C GLU A 74 4.24 2.78 -10.16
N PRO A 75 3.48 3.52 -9.33
CA PRO A 75 3.27 4.95 -9.58
C PRO A 75 4.58 5.76 -9.47
N LYS A 76 5.49 5.38 -8.56
CA LYS A 76 6.78 6.08 -8.38
C LYS A 76 7.71 5.88 -9.57
N LYS A 77 7.82 4.65 -10.08
CA LYS A 77 8.66 4.35 -11.25
C LYS A 77 8.20 5.13 -12.46
N LYS A 78 6.89 5.22 -12.69
CA LYS A 78 6.33 6.02 -13.80
C LYS A 78 6.62 7.51 -13.64
N GLU A 79 6.52 8.05 -12.42
CA GLU A 79 6.83 9.47 -12.17
C GLU A 79 8.31 9.78 -12.36
N GLU A 80 9.21 8.92 -11.89
CA GLU A 80 10.66 9.05 -12.09
C GLU A 80 11.06 8.93 -13.57
N GLU A 81 10.46 7.98 -14.31
CA GLU A 81 10.69 7.82 -15.75
C GLU A 81 10.18 9.04 -16.53
N MET A 82 9.01 9.57 -16.19
CA MET A 82 8.46 10.78 -16.80
C MET A 82 9.36 12.00 -16.54
N LYS A 83 9.87 12.14 -15.31
CA LYS A 83 10.82 13.21 -14.95
C LYS A 83 12.12 13.10 -15.75
N LYS A 84 12.71 11.91 -15.84
CA LYS A 84 13.92 11.67 -16.64
C LYS A 84 13.71 11.95 -18.13
N TRP A 85 12.56 11.57 -18.69
CA TRP A 85 12.23 11.85 -20.09
C TRP A 85 12.07 13.35 -20.34
N ASN A 86 11.43 14.07 -19.41
CA ASN A 86 11.24 15.52 -19.51
C ASN A 86 12.55 16.31 -19.31
N GLU A 87 13.46 15.84 -18.45
CA GLU A 87 14.82 16.42 -18.29
C GLU A 87 15.73 16.15 -19.49
N GLN A 88 15.58 15.01 -20.18
CA GLN A 88 16.33 14.72 -21.41
C GLN A 88 15.85 15.51 -22.64
N LEU A 89 14.66 16.12 -22.56
CA LEU A 89 14.07 16.94 -23.62
C LEU A 89 14.20 18.45 -23.37
N ALA A 90 14.74 18.86 -22.22
CA ALA A 90 15.02 20.24 -21.85
C ALA A 90 16.48 20.61 -22.17
#